data_AF-A0A925WG10-F1
#
_entry.id   AF-A0A925WG10-F1
#
_cell.length_a   1.000
_cell.length_b   1.000
_cell.length_c   1.000
_cell.angle_alpha   90.00
_cell.angle_beta   90.00
_cell.angle_gamma   90.00
#
_symmetry.space_group_name_H-M   'P 1'
#
loop_
_entity.id
_entity.type
_entity.pdbx_description
1 polymer ?
#
loop_
_entity_poly.entity_id
_entity_poly.type
_entity_poly.pdbx_seq_one_letter_code
_entity_poly.pdbx_strand_id
1 'polypeptide(L)'
;ETVEKPIFSFKEGRRVGTKPIHLEKDQILLLDCLHGFYPPIAEGVEASAQFRLYIETQNMVYEGDGSLKRLTRFADLRLMRRMLRDARHRNHSPLRTILHWHYVRAGELFSIIPLSGLADHIVNGGFPFDLAALQPCFTGAQGVLPKREDFEPYAGFLDAEIRYDHVKRLVESVEGLSHEQIADGKLIPGDAVIREFIGGSTIRLPHNE
;
A
#
# COMPACT_ATOMS: atom_id res chain seq x y z
N GLU A 1 -22.44 23.62 -7.54
CA GLU A 1 -21.51 24.75 -7.71
C GLU A 1 -20.21 24.25 -8.33
N THR A 2 -19.45 25.09 -9.04
CA THR A 2 -18.12 24.73 -9.57
C THR A 2 -17.05 25.11 -8.55
N VAL A 3 -16.10 24.22 -8.26
CA VAL A 3 -15.02 24.47 -7.30
C VAL A 3 -13.64 24.30 -7.93
N GLU A 4 -12.67 25.09 -7.48
CA GLU A 4 -11.28 25.04 -7.96
C GLU A 4 -10.47 23.98 -7.21
N LYS A 5 -10.46 22.74 -7.72
CA LYS A 5 -9.72 21.64 -7.10
C LYS A 5 -8.22 21.83 -7.29
N PRO A 6 -7.39 21.82 -6.23
CA PRO A 6 -5.95 21.87 -6.38
C PRO A 6 -5.41 20.63 -7.13
N ILE A 7 -4.31 20.84 -7.84
CA ILE A 7 -3.50 19.80 -8.49
C ILE A 7 -2.16 19.76 -7.76
N PHE A 8 -1.83 18.59 -7.20
CA PHE A 8 -0.59 18.35 -6.49
C PHE A 8 0.32 17.46 -7.34
N SER A 9 1.56 17.88 -7.57
CA SER A 9 2.56 17.08 -8.26
C SER A 9 3.37 16.30 -7.22
N PHE A 10 3.23 14.97 -7.21
CA PHE A 10 4.04 14.11 -6.33
C PHE A 10 5.53 14.14 -6.71
N LYS A 11 5.83 14.39 -7.98
CA LYS A 11 7.21 14.53 -8.48
C LYS A 11 7.89 15.80 -7.97
N GLU A 12 7.14 16.89 -7.89
CA GLU A 12 7.65 18.19 -7.39
C GLU A 12 7.40 18.42 -5.90
N GLY A 13 6.55 17.60 -5.27
CA GLY A 13 6.19 17.74 -3.86
C GLY A 13 5.41 19.02 -3.54
N ARG A 14 4.74 19.64 -4.52
CA ARG A 14 4.01 20.91 -4.33
C ARG A 14 2.74 21.00 -5.16
N ARG A 15 1.87 21.95 -4.79
CA ARG A 15 0.74 22.38 -5.61
C ARG A 15 1.26 23.06 -6.89
N VAL A 16 0.75 22.61 -8.04
CA VAL A 16 1.15 23.11 -9.37
C VAL A 16 0.03 23.87 -10.09
N GLY A 17 -1.20 23.82 -9.58
CA GLY A 17 -2.32 24.56 -10.14
C GLY A 17 -3.66 24.24 -9.50
N THR A 18 -4.73 24.60 -10.21
CA THR A 18 -6.11 24.17 -9.94
C THR A 18 -6.78 23.71 -11.22
N LYS A 19 -7.85 22.94 -11.08
CA LYS A 19 -8.81 22.70 -12.16
C LYS A 19 -10.23 22.89 -11.63
N PRO A 20 -11.11 23.55 -12.40
CA PRO A 20 -12.52 23.62 -12.06
C PRO A 20 -13.11 22.20 -12.11
N ILE A 21 -13.90 21.86 -11.10
CA ILE A 21 -14.72 20.65 -11.08
C ILE A 21 -16.15 21.02 -10.74
N HIS A 22 -17.10 20.32 -11.37
CA HIS A 22 -18.52 20.45 -11.11
C HIS A 22 -19.13 19.06 -11.06
N LEU A 23 -20.05 18.83 -10.11
CA LEU A 23 -20.78 17.57 -10.00
C LEU A 23 -22.09 17.71 -10.78
N GLU A 24 -22.24 16.91 -11.83
CA GLU A 24 -23.49 16.85 -12.60
C GLU A 24 -24.59 16.06 -11.84
N LYS A 25 -25.85 16.27 -12.22
CA LYS A 25 -27.03 15.75 -11.50
C LYS A 25 -26.99 14.24 -11.18
N ASP A 26 -26.45 13.43 -12.08
CA ASP A 26 -26.44 11.96 -11.98
C ASP A 26 -25.03 11.40 -11.76
N GLN A 27 -24.08 12.22 -11.34
CA GLN A 27 -22.72 11.80 -11.02
C GLN A 27 -22.52 11.51 -9.53
N ILE A 28 -21.65 10.55 -9.24
CA ILE A 28 -21.20 10.23 -7.89
C ILE A 28 -19.85 10.90 -7.66
N LEU A 29 -19.71 11.60 -6.53
CA LEU A 29 -18.43 12.10 -6.07
C LEU A 29 -17.67 10.98 -5.35
N LEU A 30 -16.61 10.47 -5.98
CA LEU A 30 -15.68 9.54 -5.33
C LEU A 30 -14.53 10.32 -4.67
N LEU A 31 -14.39 10.17 -3.36
CA LEU A 31 -13.29 10.72 -2.58
C LEU A 31 -12.32 9.60 -2.21
N ASP A 32 -11.20 9.49 -2.95
CA ASP A 32 -10.07 8.66 -2.55
C ASP A 32 -9.14 9.48 -1.65
N CYS A 33 -9.16 9.20 -0.34
CA CYS A 33 -8.36 9.93 0.63
C CYS A 33 -7.99 9.09 1.84
N LEU A 34 -6.84 9.42 2.44
CA LEU A 34 -6.34 8.76 3.64
C LEU A 34 -7.23 8.99 4.87
N HIS A 35 -7.90 10.15 4.93
CA HIS A 35 -8.71 10.57 6.09
C HIS A 35 -10.21 10.59 5.78
N GLY A 36 -10.69 9.75 4.87
CA GLY A 36 -12.08 9.78 4.39
C GLY A 36 -13.16 9.52 5.45
N PHE A 37 -12.77 8.96 6.60
CA PHE A 37 -13.67 8.76 7.74
C PHE A 37 -13.60 9.86 8.80
N TYR A 38 -12.79 10.90 8.60
CA TYR A 38 -12.76 12.06 9.48
C TYR A 38 -14.07 12.83 9.34
N PRO A 39 -14.96 12.88 10.36
CA PRO A 39 -16.33 13.37 10.18
C PRO A 39 -16.44 14.78 9.57
N PRO A 40 -15.56 15.74 9.90
CA PRO A 40 -15.60 17.07 9.28
C PRO A 40 -15.41 17.10 7.76
N ILE A 41 -14.86 16.04 7.13
CA ILE A 41 -14.69 16.00 5.66
C ILE A 41 -16.04 15.97 4.91
N ALA A 42 -17.08 15.46 5.56
CA ALA A 42 -18.42 15.31 5.00
C ALA A 42 -19.47 16.11 5.79
N GLU A 43 -19.03 17.14 6.54
CA GLU A 43 -19.92 18.05 7.24
C GLU A 43 -20.88 18.72 6.25
N GLY A 44 -22.17 18.75 6.58
CA GLY A 44 -23.22 19.29 5.71
C GLY A 44 -23.72 18.33 4.61
N VAL A 45 -23.18 17.11 4.51
CA VAL A 45 -23.71 16.07 3.62
C VAL A 45 -24.61 15.13 4.44
N GLU A 46 -25.82 14.89 3.96
CA GLU A 46 -26.76 13.94 4.61
C GLU A 46 -26.16 12.53 4.67
N ALA A 47 -26.28 11.85 5.82
CA ALA A 47 -25.70 10.53 6.01
C ALA A 47 -26.25 9.48 5.02
N SER A 48 -27.52 9.62 4.59
CA SER A 48 -28.15 8.76 3.58
C SER A 48 -27.58 8.92 2.18
N ALA A 49 -26.86 10.02 1.91
CA ALA A 49 -26.18 10.27 0.65
C ALA A 49 -24.69 9.88 0.70
N GLN A 50 -24.22 9.35 1.84
CA GLN A 50 -22.83 8.93 2.04
C GLN A 50 -22.70 7.42 1.96
N PHE A 51 -21.58 6.97 1.41
CA PHE A 51 -21.16 5.58 1.46
C PHE A 51 -19.65 5.52 1.74
N ARG A 52 -19.28 4.86 2.83
CA ARG A 52 -17.92 4.81 3.37
C ARG A 52 -17.33 3.43 3.11
N LEU A 53 -16.36 3.37 2.20
CA LEU A 53 -15.63 2.16 1.84
C LEU A 53 -14.25 2.16 2.50
N TYR A 54 -13.95 1.12 3.29
CA TYR A 54 -12.60 0.89 3.81
C TYR A 54 -11.92 -0.24 3.03
N ILE A 55 -10.73 0.02 2.50
CA ILE A 55 -9.93 -0.99 1.83
C ILE A 55 -8.66 -1.23 2.65
N GLU A 56 -8.43 -2.48 3.03
CA GLU A 56 -7.20 -2.90 3.71
C GLU A 56 -6.61 -4.14 3.03
N THR A 57 -5.29 -4.27 3.09
CA THR A 57 -4.55 -5.39 2.50
C THR A 57 -4.27 -6.46 3.56
N GLN A 58 -5.34 -7.02 4.13
CA GLN A 58 -5.23 -8.02 5.17
C GLN A 58 -4.84 -9.37 4.56
N ASN A 59 -3.62 -9.83 4.84
CA ASN A 59 -3.26 -11.19 4.50
C ASN A 59 -3.61 -12.12 5.66
N MET A 60 -4.36 -13.17 5.35
CA MET A 60 -4.92 -14.11 6.31
C MET A 60 -4.10 -15.41 6.35
N VAL A 61 -2.78 -15.31 6.20
CA VAL A 61 -1.84 -16.44 6.33
C VAL A 61 -1.15 -16.40 7.69
N TYR A 62 -0.86 -17.58 8.25
CA TYR A 62 -0.07 -17.71 9.46
C TYR A 62 1.41 -17.47 9.19
N GLU A 63 2.13 -17.00 10.20
CA GLU A 63 3.58 -16.91 10.17
C GLU A 63 4.23 -18.29 10.31
N GLY A 64 5.31 -18.53 9.55
CA GLY A 64 6.07 -19.77 9.59
C GLY A 64 5.23 -20.99 9.23
N ASP A 65 5.31 -22.03 10.05
CA ASP A 65 4.53 -23.27 9.92
C ASP A 65 3.13 -23.20 10.55
N GLY A 66 2.74 -22.03 11.09
CA GLY A 66 1.47 -21.83 11.77
C GLY A 66 1.39 -22.39 13.20
N SER A 67 2.45 -22.97 13.74
CA SER A 67 2.49 -23.49 15.11
C SER A 67 2.16 -22.44 16.18
N LEU A 68 2.56 -21.19 15.93
CA LEU A 68 2.30 -20.05 16.84
C LEU A 68 0.88 -19.46 16.71
N LYS A 69 0.08 -19.92 15.74
CA LYS A 69 -1.27 -19.38 15.43
C LYS A 69 -1.32 -17.85 15.29
N ARG A 70 -0.19 -17.24 14.92
CA ARG A 70 -0.06 -15.80 14.70
C ARG A 70 -0.20 -15.52 13.22
N LEU A 71 -1.15 -14.66 12.86
CA LEU A 71 -1.31 -14.19 11.48
C LEU A 71 -0.18 -13.23 11.11
N THR A 72 0.20 -13.26 9.84
CA THR A 72 1.08 -12.23 9.28
C THR A 72 0.50 -10.84 9.48
N ARG A 73 1.38 -9.85 9.66
CA ARG A 73 0.95 -8.47 9.86
C ARG A 73 0.67 -7.84 8.51
N PHE A 74 -0.54 -7.35 8.30
CA PHE A 74 -0.89 -6.59 7.09
C PHE A 74 0.06 -5.39 6.87
N ALA A 75 0.56 -4.77 7.94
CA ALA A 75 1.52 -3.68 7.87
C ALA A 75 2.85 -4.06 7.21
N ASP A 76 3.29 -5.32 7.33
CA ASP A 76 4.56 -5.77 6.74
C ASP A 76 4.39 -5.99 5.22
N LEU A 77 3.26 -6.54 4.79
CA LEU A 77 2.94 -6.65 3.36
C LEU A 77 2.69 -5.30 2.70
N ARG A 78 2.05 -4.37 3.43
CA ARG A 78 1.94 -2.97 2.98
C ARG A 78 3.30 -2.33 2.81
N LEU A 79 4.22 -2.55 3.74
CA LEU A 79 5.59 -2.06 3.64
C LEU A 79 6.29 -2.64 2.41
N MET A 80 6.15 -3.95 2.15
CA MET A 80 6.68 -4.60 0.95
C MET A 80 6.13 -3.97 -0.34
N ARG A 81 4.79 -3.92 -0.48
CA ARG A 81 4.13 -3.28 -1.63
C ARG A 81 4.59 -1.82 -1.80
N ARG A 82 4.72 -1.08 -0.70
CA ARG A 82 5.17 0.32 -0.71
C ARG A 82 6.62 0.48 -1.15
N MET A 83 7.53 -0.39 -0.71
CA MET A 83 8.93 -0.36 -1.17
C MET A 83 9.03 -0.49 -2.69
N LEU A 84 8.27 -1.43 -3.28
CA LEU A 84 8.25 -1.63 -4.73
C LEU A 84 7.67 -0.42 -5.48
N ARG A 85 6.53 0.09 -5.01
CA ARG A 85 5.86 1.24 -5.64
C ARG A 85 6.69 2.51 -5.53
N ASP A 86 7.21 2.81 -4.35
CA ASP A 86 7.95 4.03 -4.08
C ASP A 86 9.31 4.01 -4.84
N ALA A 87 9.96 2.84 -4.97
CA ALA A 87 11.16 2.66 -5.79
C ALA A 87 10.91 2.87 -7.29
N ARG A 88 9.80 2.36 -7.81
CA ARG A 88 9.45 2.48 -9.25
C ARG A 88 8.95 3.86 -9.64
N HIS A 89 8.14 4.50 -8.80
CA HIS A 89 7.34 5.65 -9.21
C HIS A 89 7.67 6.96 -8.47
N ARG A 90 8.44 6.91 -7.37
CA ARG A 90 8.67 8.09 -6.50
C ARG A 90 10.14 8.44 -6.28
N ASN A 91 11.07 7.77 -6.99
CA ASN A 91 12.51 7.94 -6.83
C ASN A 91 12.96 7.83 -5.35
N HIS A 92 12.29 6.94 -4.60
CA HIS A 92 12.51 6.77 -3.16
C HIS A 92 13.01 5.34 -2.92
N SER A 93 14.19 5.19 -2.32
CA SER A 93 14.78 3.87 -2.14
C SER A 93 13.99 3.01 -1.15
N PRO A 94 14.05 1.67 -1.27
CA PRO A 94 13.49 0.75 -0.28
C PRO A 94 13.97 1.06 1.15
N LEU A 95 15.27 1.36 1.33
CA LEU A 95 15.84 1.77 2.61
C LEU A 95 15.13 3.00 3.19
N ARG A 96 15.00 4.07 2.38
CA ARG A 96 14.30 5.29 2.83
C ARG A 96 12.82 5.02 3.13
N THR A 97 12.20 4.07 2.44
CA THR A 97 10.82 3.65 2.73
C THR A 97 10.72 3.01 4.12
N ILE A 98 11.63 2.09 4.45
CA ILE A 98 11.67 1.45 5.78
C ILE A 98 11.94 2.48 6.87
N LEU A 99 12.95 3.35 6.69
CA LEU A 99 13.28 4.42 7.64
C LEU A 99 12.10 5.35 7.93
N HIS A 100 11.26 5.62 6.94
CA HIS A 100 10.10 6.50 7.05
C HIS A 100 8.82 5.80 7.53
N TRP A 101 8.78 4.46 7.60
CA TRP A 101 7.54 3.71 7.82
C TRP A 101 6.88 4.00 9.18
N HIS A 102 7.65 4.36 10.21
CA HIS A 102 7.10 4.76 11.51
C HIS A 102 6.17 5.98 11.43
N TYR A 103 6.49 7.00 10.63
CA TYR A 103 5.63 8.16 10.45
C TYR A 103 4.30 7.78 9.80
N VAL A 104 4.35 6.91 8.80
CA VAL A 104 3.16 6.39 8.12
C VAL A 104 2.29 5.62 9.12
N ARG A 105 2.89 4.73 9.91
CA ARG A 105 2.18 3.95 10.93
C ARG A 105 1.60 4.82 12.04
N ALA A 106 2.31 5.85 12.48
CA ALA A 106 1.79 6.79 13.47
C ALA A 106 0.56 7.53 12.94
N GLY A 107 0.59 8.03 11.70
CA GLY A 107 -0.56 8.69 11.08
C GLY A 107 -1.77 7.76 10.91
N GLU A 108 -1.52 6.52 10.50
CA GLU A 108 -2.55 5.48 10.38
C GLU A 108 -3.21 5.16 11.72
N LEU A 109 -2.42 4.95 12.78
CA LEU A 109 -2.91 4.65 14.12
C LEU A 109 -3.62 5.84 14.77
N PHE A 110 -3.26 7.06 14.40
CA PHE A 110 -3.89 8.26 14.93
C PHE A 110 -5.26 8.55 14.29
N SER A 111 -5.39 8.34 12.98
CA SER A 111 -6.52 8.92 12.22
C SER A 111 -7.24 7.99 11.26
N ILE A 112 -6.68 6.83 10.91
CA ILE A 112 -7.27 5.93 9.90
C ILE A 112 -7.84 4.69 10.59
N ILE A 113 -6.99 3.95 11.31
CA ILE A 113 -7.35 2.69 11.95
C ILE A 113 -8.47 2.89 13.00
N PRO A 114 -8.41 3.89 13.90
CA PRO A 114 -9.49 4.08 14.88
C PRO A 114 -10.85 4.42 14.25
N LEU A 115 -10.84 5.07 13.08
CA LEU A 115 -12.05 5.49 12.37
C LEU A 115 -12.58 4.42 11.40
N SER A 116 -11.84 3.32 11.19
CA SER A 116 -12.23 2.25 10.25
C SER A 116 -13.57 1.59 10.61
N GLY A 117 -13.99 1.63 11.88
CA GLY A 117 -15.30 1.15 12.31
C GLY A 117 -16.49 1.98 11.81
N LEU A 118 -16.23 3.15 11.20
CA LEU A 118 -17.26 3.99 10.57
C LEU A 118 -17.57 3.55 9.12
N ALA A 119 -16.83 2.60 8.56
CA ALA A 119 -17.09 2.11 7.21
C ALA A 119 -18.43 1.36 7.12
N ASP A 120 -19.17 1.63 6.06
CA ASP A 120 -20.36 0.88 5.70
C ASP A 120 -19.97 -0.50 5.14
N HIS A 121 -18.84 -0.56 4.43
CA HIS A 121 -18.26 -1.80 3.94
C HIS A 121 -16.74 -1.82 4.02
N ILE A 122 -16.21 -3.01 4.29
CA ILE A 122 -14.78 -3.30 4.31
C ILE A 122 -14.46 -4.26 3.16
N VAL A 123 -13.48 -3.89 2.34
CA VAL A 123 -12.94 -4.75 1.28
C VAL A 123 -11.52 -5.14 1.64
N ASN A 124 -11.27 -6.45 1.68
CA ASN A 124 -9.92 -6.96 1.80
C ASN A 124 -9.27 -7.06 0.42
N GLY A 125 -8.25 -6.25 0.16
CA GLY A 125 -7.42 -6.28 -1.05
C GLY A 125 -6.13 -7.10 -0.90
N GLY A 126 -5.98 -7.83 0.20
CA GLY A 126 -4.92 -8.81 0.42
C GLY A 126 -5.33 -10.19 -0.11
N PHE A 127 -4.40 -10.88 -0.74
CA PHE A 127 -4.58 -12.24 -1.22
C PHE A 127 -3.62 -13.21 -0.51
N PRO A 128 -4.03 -14.46 -0.25
CA PRO A 128 -3.15 -15.46 0.39
C PRO A 128 -1.84 -15.69 -0.37
N PHE A 129 -1.85 -15.54 -1.70
CA PHE A 129 -0.67 -15.73 -2.55
C PHE A 129 0.25 -14.50 -2.63
N ASP A 130 -0.12 -13.36 -2.04
CA ASP A 130 0.65 -12.11 -2.18
C ASP A 130 2.11 -12.29 -1.74
N LEU A 131 2.35 -12.97 -0.63
CA LEU A 131 3.69 -13.12 -0.08
C LEU A 131 4.57 -13.95 -1.02
N ALA A 132 4.06 -15.07 -1.54
CA ALA A 132 4.77 -15.91 -2.52
C ALA A 132 4.98 -15.19 -3.87
N ALA A 133 4.03 -14.36 -4.29
CA ALA A 133 4.15 -13.57 -5.51
C ALA A 133 5.16 -12.42 -5.38
N LEU A 134 5.25 -11.79 -4.21
CA LEU A 134 6.16 -10.67 -3.93
C LEU A 134 7.59 -11.13 -3.64
N GLN A 135 7.76 -12.33 -3.08
CA GLN A 135 9.05 -12.86 -2.63
C GLN A 135 10.19 -12.70 -3.67
N PRO A 136 9.99 -12.97 -4.99
CA PRO A 136 11.05 -12.83 -5.99
C PRO A 136 11.50 -11.38 -6.20
N CYS A 137 10.65 -10.40 -5.88
CA CYS A 137 11.02 -8.99 -5.96
C CYS A 137 11.94 -8.55 -4.80
N PHE A 138 12.04 -9.35 -3.73
CA PHE A 138 12.87 -9.05 -2.56
C PHE A 138 14.11 -9.92 -2.44
N THR A 139 14.18 -11.02 -3.18
CA THR A 139 15.31 -11.97 -3.13
C THR A 139 16.09 -12.02 -4.43
N GLY A 140 17.28 -12.64 -4.38
CA GLY A 140 18.17 -12.77 -5.53
C GLY A 140 18.91 -11.48 -5.88
N ALA A 141 19.62 -11.50 -7.01
CA ALA A 141 20.51 -10.42 -7.42
C ALA A 141 19.81 -9.08 -7.73
N GLN A 142 18.52 -9.13 -8.07
CA GLN A 142 17.70 -7.96 -8.37
C GLN A 142 16.71 -7.61 -7.25
N GLY A 143 16.82 -8.28 -6.10
CA GLY A 143 15.95 -8.05 -4.95
C GLY A 143 16.08 -6.62 -4.42
N VAL A 144 14.95 -6.01 -4.07
CA VAL A 144 14.93 -4.62 -3.58
C VAL A 144 15.16 -4.50 -2.07
N LEU A 145 15.30 -5.61 -1.34
CA LEU A 145 15.53 -5.58 0.10
C LEU A 145 16.90 -4.94 0.37
N PRO A 146 17.00 -3.88 1.20
CA PRO A 146 18.28 -3.29 1.57
C PRO A 146 19.17 -4.31 2.27
N LYS A 147 20.48 -4.08 2.24
CA LYS A 147 21.42 -4.90 3.00
C LYS A 147 21.47 -4.44 4.46
N ARG A 148 21.97 -5.29 5.36
CA ARG A 148 22.04 -4.93 6.78
C ARG A 148 22.99 -3.76 7.01
N GLU A 149 24.08 -3.69 6.24
CA GLU A 149 25.09 -2.63 6.34
C GLU A 149 24.51 -1.26 5.96
N ASP A 150 23.47 -1.22 5.13
CA ASP A 150 22.79 0.03 4.74
C ASP A 150 22.14 0.74 5.94
N PHE A 151 21.90 0.03 7.04
CA PHE A 151 21.33 0.59 8.29
C PHE A 151 22.39 1.10 9.27
N GLU A 152 23.68 0.86 9.05
CA GLU A 152 24.75 1.30 9.97
C GLU A 152 24.73 2.81 10.26
N PRO A 153 24.51 3.71 9.27
CA PRO A 153 24.39 5.15 9.53
C PRO A 153 23.14 5.53 10.34
N TYR A 154 22.21 4.58 10.52
CA TYR A 154 20.90 4.76 11.13
C TYR A 154 20.71 3.89 12.38
N ALA A 155 21.79 3.52 13.08
CA ALA A 155 21.72 2.66 14.28
C ALA A 155 20.78 3.15 15.40
N GLY A 156 20.41 4.44 15.41
CA GLY A 156 19.38 4.98 16.32
C GLY A 156 17.92 4.71 15.91
N PHE A 157 17.69 4.16 14.71
CA PHE A 157 16.38 3.94 14.12
C PHE A 157 15.91 2.50 14.37
N LEU A 158 15.76 2.13 15.65
CA LEU A 158 15.40 0.77 16.07
C LEU A 158 14.13 0.24 15.39
N ASP A 159 13.12 1.10 15.19
CA ASP A 159 11.89 0.74 14.49
C ASP A 159 12.16 0.28 13.04
N ALA A 160 13.09 0.93 12.34
CA ALA A 160 13.46 0.58 10.98
C ALA A 160 14.17 -0.78 10.93
N GLU A 161 15.07 -1.05 11.88
CA GLU A 161 15.75 -2.34 11.99
C GLU A 161 14.77 -3.47 12.31
N ILE A 162 13.83 -3.25 13.24
CA ILE A 162 12.77 -4.23 13.57
C ILE A 162 11.95 -4.55 12.32
N ARG A 163 11.53 -3.54 11.56
CA ARG A 163 10.75 -3.72 10.33
C ARG A 163 11.52 -4.45 9.24
N TYR A 164 12.79 -4.12 9.08
CA TYR A 164 13.68 -4.85 8.17
C TYR A 164 13.73 -6.34 8.55
N ASP A 165 13.97 -6.65 9.83
CA ASP A 165 14.06 -8.04 10.30
C ASP A 165 12.73 -8.79 10.14
N HIS A 166 11.59 -8.10 10.28
CA HIS A 166 10.27 -8.68 10.05
C HIS A 166 10.06 -9.03 8.57
N VAL A 167 10.30 -8.08 7.67
CA VAL A 167 10.15 -8.30 6.23
C VAL A 167 11.10 -9.39 5.75
N LYS A 168 12.36 -9.36 6.20
CA LYS A 168 13.35 -10.38 5.85
C LYS A 168 12.87 -11.78 6.27
N ARG A 169 12.42 -11.96 7.52
CA ARG A 169 11.89 -13.24 7.99
C ARG A 169 10.66 -13.70 7.21
N LEU A 170 9.74 -12.78 6.88
CA LEU A 170 8.56 -13.12 6.09
C LEU A 170 8.94 -13.63 4.69
N VAL A 171 9.85 -12.92 4.02
CA VAL A 171 10.36 -13.29 2.69
C VAL A 171 11.11 -14.64 2.73
N GLU A 172 11.88 -14.91 3.78
CA GLU A 172 12.60 -16.18 3.96
C GLU A 172 11.68 -17.34 4.37
N SER A 173 10.51 -17.04 4.92
CA SER A 173 9.55 -18.05 5.42
C SER A 173 8.68 -18.70 4.35
N VAL A 174 8.73 -18.20 3.10
CA VAL A 174 7.91 -18.73 2.00
C VAL A 174 8.75 -19.09 0.79
N GLU A 175 8.29 -20.09 0.05
CA GLU A 175 8.78 -20.34 -1.30
C GLU A 175 8.10 -19.37 -2.27
N GLY A 176 8.91 -18.61 -3.00
CA GLY A 176 8.42 -17.67 -4.01
C GLY A 176 8.01 -18.36 -5.30
N LEU A 177 7.11 -17.73 -6.04
CA LEU A 177 6.83 -18.15 -7.42
C LEU A 177 8.05 -17.90 -8.30
N SER A 178 8.30 -18.75 -9.29
CA SER A 178 9.30 -18.46 -10.30
C SER A 178 8.92 -17.25 -11.15
N HIS A 179 9.92 -16.59 -11.74
CA HIS A 179 9.69 -15.46 -12.65
C HIS A 179 8.82 -15.85 -13.86
N GLU A 180 8.94 -17.09 -14.34
CA GLU A 180 8.11 -17.63 -15.43
C GLU A 180 6.64 -17.76 -15.01
N GLN A 181 6.38 -18.33 -13.81
CA GLN A 181 5.04 -18.44 -13.23
C GLN A 181 4.37 -17.09 -12.99
N ILE A 182 5.16 -16.05 -12.68
CA ILE A 182 4.65 -14.69 -12.58
C ILE A 182 4.31 -14.14 -13.98
N ALA A 183 5.18 -14.33 -14.96
CA ALA A 183 5.06 -13.71 -16.28
C ALA A 183 3.96 -14.32 -17.17
N ASP A 184 3.70 -15.62 -17.09
CA ASP A 184 2.84 -16.32 -18.06
C ASP A 184 1.33 -16.07 -17.91
N GLY A 185 0.91 -15.40 -16.83
CA GLY A 185 -0.48 -15.02 -16.59
C GLY A 185 -1.42 -16.16 -16.17
N LYS A 186 -0.91 -17.39 -15.99
CA LYS A 186 -1.76 -18.57 -15.71
C LYS A 186 -2.14 -18.68 -14.24
N LEU A 187 -1.22 -18.36 -13.32
CA LEU A 187 -1.45 -18.47 -11.88
C LEU A 187 -2.12 -17.22 -11.29
N ILE A 188 -1.70 -16.05 -11.76
CA ILE A 188 -2.18 -14.77 -11.26
C ILE A 188 -2.89 -14.07 -12.42
N PRO A 189 -4.20 -13.83 -12.35
CA PRO A 189 -4.92 -13.08 -13.37
C PRO A 189 -4.28 -11.72 -13.66
N GLY A 190 -4.40 -11.24 -14.90
CA GLY A 190 -3.83 -9.96 -15.33
C GLY A 190 -4.47 -8.75 -14.63
N ASP A 191 -5.69 -8.89 -14.12
CA ASP A 191 -6.45 -7.86 -13.40
C ASP A 191 -6.28 -7.93 -11.88
N ALA A 192 -5.47 -8.87 -11.37
CA ALA A 192 -5.18 -8.95 -9.94
C ALA A 192 -4.37 -7.74 -9.47
N VAL A 193 -4.76 -7.12 -8.34
CA VAL A 193 -4.10 -5.92 -7.78
C VAL A 193 -2.59 -6.11 -7.58
N ILE A 194 -2.14 -7.33 -7.24
CA ILE A 194 -0.72 -7.64 -7.05
C ILE A 194 0.13 -7.37 -8.30
N ARG A 195 -0.49 -7.34 -9.49
CA ARG A 195 0.15 -7.09 -10.79
C ARG A 195 0.77 -5.71 -10.90
N GLU A 196 0.32 -4.74 -10.10
CA GLU A 196 1.01 -3.44 -9.94
C GLU A 196 2.48 -3.66 -9.51
N PHE A 197 2.73 -4.63 -8.63
CA PHE A 197 4.02 -4.84 -7.99
C PHE A 197 4.86 -5.88 -8.70
N ILE A 198 4.26 -6.94 -9.25
CA ILE A 198 5.00 -8.04 -9.89
C ILE A 198 5.05 -7.92 -11.43
N GLY A 199 4.32 -6.96 -12.01
CA GLY A 199 4.21 -6.78 -13.46
C GLY A 199 3.14 -7.68 -14.11
N GLY A 200 2.88 -7.45 -15.40
CA GLY A 200 1.88 -8.20 -16.17
C GLY A 200 0.42 -7.75 -15.97
N SER A 201 0.19 -6.51 -15.50
CA SER A 201 -1.16 -5.96 -15.35
C SER A 201 -1.83 -5.75 -16.70
N THR A 202 -3.08 -6.19 -16.85
CA THR A 202 -3.96 -5.85 -17.98
C THR A 202 -4.71 -4.54 -17.76
N ILE A 203 -4.71 -4.03 -16.52
CA ILE A 203 -5.28 -2.74 -16.15
C ILE A 203 -4.20 -1.67 -16.31
N ARG A 204 -4.52 -0.59 -17.06
CA ARG A 204 -3.68 0.61 -17.10
C ARG A 204 -3.86 1.39 -15.80
N LEU A 205 -2.83 1.41 -14.98
CA LEU A 205 -2.79 2.20 -13.75
C LEU A 205 -2.20 3.57 -14.06
N PRO A 206 -2.94 4.69 -13.86
CA PRO A 206 -2.39 6.03 -14.00
C PRO A 206 -1.48 6.32 -12.82
N HIS A 207 -0.22 5.90 -12.91
CA HIS A 207 0.79 6.24 -11.90
C HIS A 207 1.22 7.69 -12.10
N ASN A 208 0.65 8.60 -11.29
CA ASN A 208 0.99 10.03 -11.22
C ASN A 208 0.69 10.87 -12.48
N GLU A 209 -0.50 10.69 -13.08
CA GLU A 209 -1.16 11.79 -13.81
C GLU A 209 -1.91 12.72 -12.83
#